data_AF-A0A2V7YXL9-F1
#
_entry.id   AF-A0A2V7YXL9-F1
#
_cell.length_a   1.000
_cell.length_b   1.000
_cell.length_c   1.000
_cell.angle_alpha   90.00
_cell.angle_beta   90.00
_cell.angle_gamma   90.00
#
_symmetry.space_group_name_H-M   'P 1'
#
loop_
_entity.id
_entity.type
_entity.pdbx_description
1 polymer ?
#
loop_
_entity_poly.entity_id
_entity_poly.type
_entity_poly.pdbx_seq_one_letter_code
_entity_poly.pdbx_strand_id
1 'polypeptide(L)'
;MPGLILWGGFPVTLVPYERTARTEGRSRWTFAKKVKFFVDSVISFSYAPLRWMSVAGAILAMAAFAYAALLVLLKILRDLPIQGWTSLMVALAFFSGVQLLSLGVLGEYLWRTLDAARARQGFLVRERIPRRETSVQRDRGAP
;
A
#
# COMPACT_ATOMS: atom_id res chain seq x y z
N MET A 1 6.30 -10.56 7.31
CA MET A 1 5.15 -10.71 6.40
C MET A 1 4.23 -11.83 6.90
N PRO A 2 3.32 -11.53 7.85
CA PRO A 2 2.30 -12.48 8.30
C PRO A 2 1.14 -12.62 7.29
N GLY A 3 0.86 -11.62 6.47
CA GLY A 3 -0.20 -11.67 5.45
C GLY A 3 -0.01 -12.76 4.39
N LEU A 4 1.23 -13.02 3.96
CA LEU A 4 1.56 -14.11 3.02
C LEU A 4 1.25 -15.49 3.60
N ILE A 5 1.48 -15.69 4.90
CA ILE A 5 1.22 -16.96 5.59
C ILE A 5 -0.29 -17.22 5.65
N LEU A 6 -1.08 -16.18 5.92
CA LEU A 6 -2.54 -16.24 5.95
C LEU A 6 -3.15 -16.41 4.55
N TRP A 7 -2.53 -15.84 3.51
CA TRP A 7 -2.98 -15.99 2.12
C TRP A 7 -2.83 -17.41 1.57
N GLY A 8 -1.96 -18.24 2.19
CA GLY A 8 -1.78 -19.63 1.80
C GLY A 8 -2.97 -20.56 2.07
N GLY A 9 -3.98 -20.13 2.86
CA GLY A 9 -5.23 -20.88 3.08
C GLY A 9 -5.11 -22.15 3.94
N PHE A 10 -3.94 -22.43 4.50
CA PHE A 10 -3.72 -23.58 5.36
C PHE A 10 -4.34 -23.39 6.76
N PRO A 11 -4.65 -24.49 7.48
CA PRO A 11 -5.09 -24.39 8.87
C PRO A 11 -3.99 -23.78 9.73
N VAL A 12 -4.30 -22.67 10.40
CA VAL A 12 -3.38 -21.94 11.29
C VAL A 12 -3.82 -22.16 12.74
N THR A 13 -2.87 -22.47 13.61
CA THR A 13 -3.07 -22.50 15.06
C THR A 13 -2.13 -21.51 15.75
N LEU A 14 -2.60 -20.87 16.82
CA LEU A 14 -1.84 -19.90 17.60
C LEU A 14 -1.32 -20.60 18.86
N VAL A 15 0.01 -20.67 19.00
CA VAL A 15 0.64 -21.19 20.22
C VAL A 15 0.98 -20.01 21.13
N PRO A 16 0.30 -19.86 22.28
CA PRO A 16 0.61 -18.77 23.20
C PRO A 16 2.00 -18.97 23.78
N TYR A 17 2.78 -17.89 23.84
CA TYR A 17 4.11 -17.86 24.43
C TYR A 17 4.29 -16.55 25.18
N GLU A 18 4.62 -16.63 26.46
CA GLU A 18 5.01 -15.46 27.25
C GLU A 18 6.50 -15.18 27.05
N ARG A 19 6.79 -13.98 26.54
CA ARG A 19 8.16 -13.48 26.47
C ARG A 19 8.52 -12.76 27.75
N THR A 20 9.60 -13.17 28.39
CA THR A 20 10.22 -12.40 29.47
C THR A 20 10.66 -11.02 28.96
N ALA A 21 10.50 -9.99 29.78
CA ALA A 21 10.99 -8.65 29.48
C ALA A 21 12.51 -8.68 29.26
N ARG A 22 12.99 -7.98 28.23
CA ARG A 22 14.43 -7.89 27.95
C ARG A 22 15.09 -7.03 29.02
N THR A 23 16.17 -7.53 29.61
CA THR A 23 17.04 -6.79 30.54
C THR A 23 18.00 -5.84 29.83
N GLU A 24 18.39 -6.16 28.58
CA GLU A 24 19.33 -5.37 27.80
C GLU A 24 18.86 -5.12 26.36
N GLY A 25 19.24 -3.94 25.84
CA GLY A 25 18.95 -3.51 24.47
C GLY A 25 17.62 -2.78 24.28
N ARG A 26 17.55 -1.94 23.24
CA ARG A 26 16.32 -1.22 22.87
C ARG A 26 15.45 -2.07 21.94
N SER A 27 14.14 -1.98 22.10
CA SER A 27 13.20 -2.61 21.17
C SER A 27 13.47 -2.13 19.74
N ARG A 28 13.79 -3.07 18.84
CA ARG A 28 13.85 -2.77 17.40
C ARG A 28 12.47 -2.46 16.81
N TRP A 29 11.39 -2.63 17.58
CA TRP A 29 10.00 -2.45 17.17
C TRP A 29 9.40 -1.19 17.80
N THR A 30 9.70 -0.04 17.20
CA THR A 30 9.16 1.27 17.60
C THR A 30 7.78 1.51 16.98
N PHE A 31 7.03 2.47 17.53
CA PHE A 31 5.70 2.83 17.01
C PHE A 31 5.73 3.23 15.53
N ALA A 32 6.72 4.03 15.11
CA ALA A 32 6.90 4.41 13.71
C ALA A 32 7.06 3.18 12.78
N LYS A 33 7.77 2.14 13.24
CA LYS A 33 7.91 0.89 12.47
C LYS A 33 6.61 0.09 12.41
N LYS A 34 5.79 0.14 13.45
CA LYS A 34 4.43 -0.47 13.45
C LYS A 34 3.53 0.21 12.42
N VAL A 35 3.50 1.55 12.39
CA VAL A 35 2.70 2.32 11.43
C VAL A 35 3.16 2.04 10.01
N LYS A 36 4.47 2.12 9.75
CA LYS A 36 5.04 1.79 8.44
C LYS A 36 4.63 0.37 8.00
N PHE A 37 4.76 -0.60 8.91
CA PHE A 37 4.41 -1.99 8.63
C PHE A 37 2.92 -2.18 8.32
N PHE A 38 2.04 -1.47 9.01
CA PHE A 38 0.61 -1.48 8.72
C PHE A 38 0.31 -0.91 7.33
N VAL A 39 0.86 0.28 7.02
CA VAL A 39 0.71 0.92 5.70
C VAL A 39 1.21 0.01 4.58
N ASP A 40 2.41 -0.56 4.75
CA ASP A 40 2.99 -1.49 3.78
C ASP A 40 2.11 -2.73 3.56
N SER A 41 1.50 -3.26 4.63
CA SER A 41 0.60 -4.41 4.55
C SER A 41 -0.71 -4.07 3.83
N VAL A 42 -1.35 -2.94 4.16
CA VAL A 42 -2.60 -2.53 3.51
C VAL A 42 -2.39 -2.29 2.01
N ILE A 43 -1.32 -1.59 1.64
CA ILE A 43 -1.00 -1.29 0.23
C ILE A 43 -0.63 -2.56 -0.54
N SER A 44 0.07 -3.51 0.09
CA SER A 44 0.54 -4.71 -0.62
C SER A 44 -0.55 -5.76 -0.85
N PHE A 45 -1.60 -5.78 -0.04
CA PHE A 45 -2.66 -6.80 -0.12
C PHE A 45 -4.03 -6.25 -0.53
N SER A 46 -4.18 -4.94 -0.74
CA SER A 46 -5.46 -4.33 -1.05
C SER A 46 -5.38 -3.20 -2.07
N TYR A 47 -6.28 -3.21 -3.05
CA TYR A 47 -6.52 -2.09 -3.96
C TYR A 47 -7.47 -1.04 -3.38
N ALA A 48 -7.94 -1.22 -2.14
CA ALA A 48 -8.91 -0.34 -1.52
C ALA A 48 -8.46 1.14 -1.54
N PRO A 49 -7.24 1.52 -1.09
CA PRO A 49 -6.85 2.93 -1.01
C PRO A 49 -6.96 3.66 -2.36
N LEU A 50 -6.55 2.99 -3.44
CA LEU A 50 -6.64 3.52 -4.79
C LEU A 50 -8.11 3.73 -5.21
N ARG A 51 -8.97 2.74 -4.94
CA ARG A 51 -10.40 2.81 -5.26
C ARG A 51 -11.14 3.89 -4.48
N TRP A 52 -10.80 4.09 -3.20
CA TRP A 52 -11.34 5.19 -2.38
C TRP A 52 -10.99 6.56 -2.96
N MET A 53 -9.73 6.76 -3.38
CA MET A 53 -9.30 8.00 -4.03
C MET A 53 -10.01 8.24 -5.36
N SER A 54 -10.18 7.20 -6.19
CA SER A 54 -10.92 7.31 -7.46
C SER A 54 -12.38 7.69 -7.25
N VAL A 55 -13.07 7.06 -6.28
CA VAL A 55 -14.47 7.37 -5.97
C VAL A 55 -14.60 8.79 -5.41
N ALA A 56 -13.73 9.18 -4.47
CA ALA A 56 -13.71 10.53 -3.93
C ALA A 56 -13.47 11.58 -5.02
N GLY A 57 -12.53 11.33 -5.94
CA GLY A 57 -12.27 12.19 -7.09
C GLY A 57 -13.46 12.30 -8.04
N ALA A 58 -14.16 11.20 -8.31
CA ALA A 58 -15.36 11.20 -9.15
C ALA A 58 -16.51 12.02 -8.54
N ILE A 59 -16.73 11.88 -7.22
CA ILE A 59 -17.74 12.66 -6.50
C ILE A 59 -17.39 14.16 -6.53
N LEU A 60 -16.13 14.51 -6.27
CA LEU A 60 -15.64 15.89 -6.35
C LEU A 60 -15.81 16.48 -7.75
N ALA A 61 -15.47 15.73 -8.80
CA ALA A 61 -15.62 16.18 -10.18
C ALA A 61 -17.09 16.42 -10.55
N MET A 62 -18.00 15.53 -10.13
CA MET A 62 -19.43 15.69 -10.36
C MET A 62 -19.99 16.91 -9.63
N ALA A 63 -19.59 17.13 -8.38
CA ALA A 63 -19.99 18.31 -7.61
C ALA A 63 -19.45 19.61 -8.25
N ALA A 64 -18.19 19.61 -8.70
CA ALA A 64 -17.59 20.75 -9.39
C ALA A 64 -18.30 21.06 -10.72
N PHE A 65 -18.67 20.03 -11.49
CA PHE A 65 -19.43 20.20 -12.74
C PHE A 65 -20.82 20.77 -12.49
N ALA A 66 -21.55 20.25 -11.49
CA ALA A 66 -22.86 20.78 -11.11
C ALA A 66 -22.78 22.24 -10.63
N TYR A 67 -21.76 22.57 -9.83
CA TYR A 67 -21.52 23.94 -9.37
C TYR A 67 -21.17 24.89 -10.52
N ALA A 68 -20.31 24.45 -11.45
CA ALA A 68 -19.97 25.23 -12.64
C ALA A 68 -21.19 25.48 -13.53
N ALA A 69 -22.04 24.46 -13.75
CA ALA A 69 -23.28 24.61 -14.52
C ALA A 69 -24.25 25.62 -13.86
N LEU A 70 -24.36 25.59 -12.54
CA LEU A 70 -25.17 26.55 -11.78
C LEU A 70 -24.64 27.98 -11.96
N LEU A 71 -23.32 28.19 -11.85
CA LEU A 71 -22.70 29.51 -12.05
C LEU A 71 -22.93 30.05 -13.47
N VAL A 72 -22.81 29.21 -14.50
CA VAL A 72 -23.08 29.60 -15.89
C VAL A 72 -24.54 30.02 -16.06
N LEU A 73 -25.49 29.25 -15.51
CA LEU A 73 -26.91 29.58 -15.56
C LEU A 73 -27.23 30.91 -14.85
N LEU A 74 -26.64 31.14 -13.68
CA LEU A 74 -26.79 32.39 -12.93
C LEU A 74 -26.23 33.59 -13.69
N LYS A 75 -25.09 33.42 -14.38
CA LYS A 75 -24.45 34.47 -15.17
C LYS A 75 -25.34 34.89 -16.35
N ILE A 76 -25.97 33.94 -17.04
CA ILE A 76 -26.86 34.22 -18.19
C ILE A 76 -28.16 34.90 -17.73
N LEU A 77 -28.73 34.50 -16.59
CA LEU A 77 -30.04 34.98 -16.14
C LEU A 77 -30.03 36.30 -15.35
N ARG A 78 -28.96 36.59 -14.60
CA ARG A 78 -28.95 37.71 -13.63
C ARG A 78 -27.78 38.67 -13.74
N ASP A 79 -26.87 38.46 -14.69
CA ASP A 79 -25.66 39.26 -14.93
C ASP A 79 -24.93 39.70 -13.65
N LEU A 80 -24.81 38.79 -12.67
CA LEU A 80 -24.16 39.08 -11.40
C LEU A 80 -22.65 39.34 -11.62
N PRO A 81 -22.06 40.36 -10.96
CA PRO A 81 -20.62 40.52 -10.89
C PRO A 81 -20.05 39.45 -9.95
N ILE A 82 -19.37 38.45 -10.52
CA ILE A 82 -18.80 37.34 -9.77
C ILE A 82 -17.49 37.81 -9.10
N GLN A 83 -17.58 38.41 -7.92
CA GLN A 83 -16.40 38.58 -7.05
C GLN A 83 -16.04 37.23 -6.41
N GLY A 84 -15.17 36.47 -7.08
CA GLY A 84 -14.87 35.09 -6.72
C GLY A 84 -13.38 34.76 -6.54
N TRP A 85 -12.48 35.75 -6.53
CA TRP A 85 -11.03 35.49 -6.55
C TRP A 85 -10.56 34.65 -5.35
N THR A 86 -10.94 35.02 -4.13
CA THR A 86 -10.54 34.31 -2.92
C THR A 86 -11.07 32.88 -2.88
N SER A 87 -12.36 32.69 -3.18
CA SER A 87 -12.98 31.36 -3.26
C SER A 87 -12.36 30.50 -4.36
N LEU A 88 -12.00 31.10 -5.50
CA LEU A 88 -11.36 30.42 -6.62
C LEU A 88 -9.96 29.94 -6.24
N MET A 89 -9.16 30.81 -5.60
CA MET A 89 -7.81 30.46 -5.16
C MET A 89 -7.83 29.34 -4.11
N VAL A 90 -8.74 29.40 -3.14
CA VAL A 90 -8.88 28.34 -2.11
C VAL A 90 -9.30 27.02 -2.75
N ALA A 91 -10.29 27.04 -3.64
CA ALA A 91 -10.71 25.83 -4.36
C ALA A 91 -9.56 25.23 -5.17
N LEU A 92 -8.84 26.07 -5.92
CA LEU A 92 -7.75 25.63 -6.78
C LEU A 92 -6.59 25.03 -5.97
N ALA A 93 -6.21 25.64 -4.85
CA ALA A 93 -5.21 25.10 -3.94
C ALA A 93 -5.65 23.77 -3.32
N PHE A 94 -6.91 23.68 -2.87
CA PHE A 94 -7.47 22.46 -2.32
C PHE A 94 -7.47 21.31 -3.32
N PHE A 95 -8.02 21.53 -4.52
CA PHE A 95 -8.05 20.49 -5.57
C PHE A 95 -6.65 20.09 -6.03
N SER A 96 -5.72 21.04 -6.14
CA SER A 96 -4.32 20.76 -6.48
C SER A 96 -3.64 19.90 -5.40
N GLY A 97 -3.90 20.18 -4.12
CA GLY A 97 -3.40 19.36 -3.02
C GLY A 97 -3.94 17.92 -3.05
N VAL A 98 -5.24 17.76 -3.29
CA VAL A 98 -5.87 16.42 -3.42
C VAL A 98 -5.32 15.65 -4.63
N GLN A 99 -5.09 16.34 -5.76
CA GLN A 99 -4.49 15.73 -6.96
C GLN A 99 -3.05 15.27 -6.70
N LEU A 100 -2.22 16.10 -6.06
CA LEU A 100 -0.85 15.73 -5.70
C LEU A 100 -0.79 14.55 -4.74
N LEU A 101 -1.69 14.50 -3.74
CA LEU A 101 -1.81 13.33 -2.86
C LEU A 101 -2.20 12.06 -3.61
N SER A 102 -3.17 12.18 -4.53
CA SER A 102 -3.62 11.06 -5.37
C SER A 102 -2.49 10.54 -6.26
N LEU A 103 -1.71 11.44 -6.86
CA LEU A 103 -0.54 11.10 -7.66
C LEU A 103 0.57 10.45 -6.82
N GLY A 104 0.79 10.92 -5.59
CA GLY A 104 1.75 10.30 -4.66
C GLY A 104 1.42 8.84 -4.36
N VAL A 105 0.14 8.55 -4.07
CA VAL A 105 -0.32 7.17 -3.85
C VAL A 105 -0.20 6.35 -5.13
N LEU A 106 -0.61 6.90 -6.28
CA LEU A 106 -0.51 6.21 -7.57
C LEU A 106 0.96 5.87 -7.91
N GLY A 107 1.89 6.79 -7.63
CA GLY A 107 3.33 6.58 -7.78
C GLY A 107 3.87 5.43 -6.92
N GLU A 108 3.43 5.31 -5.67
CA GLU A 108 3.79 4.19 -4.78
C GLU A 108 3.33 2.84 -5.37
N TYR A 109 2.09 2.76 -5.85
CA TYR A 109 1.57 1.53 -6.49
C TYR A 109 2.30 1.21 -7.80
N LEU A 110 2.59 2.23 -8.62
CA LEU A 110 3.31 2.07 -9.88
C LEU A 110 4.73 1.57 -9.63
N TRP A 111 5.42 2.15 -8.64
CA TRP A 111 6.75 1.71 -8.24
C TRP A 111 6.76 0.24 -7.81
N ARG A 112 5.82 -0.18 -6.95
CA ARG A 112 5.70 -1.59 -6.53
C ARG A 112 5.43 -2.54 -7.69
N THR A 113 4.59 -2.13 -8.62
CA THR A 113 4.27 -2.93 -9.82
C THR A 113 5.49 -3.06 -10.73
N LEU A 114 6.25 -1.98 -10.93
CA LEU A 114 7.49 -1.99 -11.70
C LEU A 114 8.60 -2.80 -11.03
N ASP A 115 8.68 -2.78 -9.70
CA ASP A 115 9.64 -3.60 -8.94
C ASP A 115 9.31 -5.09 -9.08
N ALA A 116 8.03 -5.45 -9.01
CA ALA A 116 7.55 -6.81 -9.27
C ALA A 116 7.83 -7.25 -10.72
N ALA A 117 7.60 -6.37 -11.70
CA ALA A 117 7.82 -6.66 -13.12
C ALA A 117 9.30 -6.84 -13.47
N ARG A 118 10.22 -6.18 -12.75
CA ARG A 118 11.66 -6.28 -12.99
C ARG A 118 12.27 -7.62 -12.59
N ALA A 119 11.51 -8.52 -11.94
CA ALA A 119 11.90 -9.88 -11.60
C ALA A 119 13.35 -10.00 -11.06
N ARG A 120 13.77 -9.02 -10.26
CA ARG A 120 15.17 -8.93 -9.82
C ARG A 120 15.45 -10.12 -8.91
N GLN A 121 16.36 -11.00 -9.34
CA GLN A 121 16.73 -12.17 -8.56
C GLN A 121 17.21 -11.73 -7.17
N GLY A 122 16.52 -12.17 -6.12
CA GLY A 122 16.74 -11.72 -4.74
C GLY A 122 18.05 -12.20 -4.11
N PHE A 123 18.79 -13.04 -4.81
CA PHE A 123 20.07 -13.58 -4.38
C PHE A 123 20.94 -13.92 -5.59
N LEU A 124 22.26 -13.79 -5.44
CA LEU A 124 23.24 -14.39 -6.35
C LEU A 124 23.84 -15.62 -5.67
N VAL A 125 23.81 -16.76 -6.36
CA VAL A 125 24.52 -17.95 -5.89
C VAL A 125 25.96 -17.87 -6.37
N ARG A 126 26.90 -17.75 -5.44
CA ARG A 126 28.33 -17.72 -5.77
C ARG A 126 28.92 -19.11 -5.98
N GLU A 127 28.50 -20.08 -5.17
CA GLU A 127 29.01 -21.45 -5.22
C GLU A 127 27.96 -22.41 -4.65
N ARG A 128 27.87 -23.61 -5.21
CA ARG A 128 26.93 -24.66 -4.77
C ARG A 128 27.73 -25.87 -4.32
N ILE A 129 27.79 -26.11 -3.02
CA ILE A 129 28.49 -27.28 -2.47
C ILE A 129 27.60 -28.52 -2.70
N PRO A 130 28.09 -29.58 -3.36
CA PRO A 130 27.31 -30.79 -3.58
C PRO A 130 26.99 -31.46 -2.24
N ARG A 131 25.70 -31.73 -2.00
CA ARG A 131 25.25 -32.46 -0.82
C ARG A 131 25.76 -33.90 -0.95
N ARG A 132 26.62 -34.34 -0.02
CA ARG A 132 27.01 -35.76 0.08
C ARG A 132 25.72 -36.58 0.25
N GLU A 133 25.42 -37.42 -0.73
CA GLU A 133 24.41 -38.46 -0.59
C GLU A 133 24.86 -39.34 0.57
N THR A 134 24.14 -39.22 1.68
CA THR A 134 24.28 -40.18 2.76
C THR A 134 23.59 -41.42 2.24
N SER A 135 24.35 -42.31 1.61
CA SER A 135 23.91 -43.67 1.37
C SER A 135 23.61 -44.26 2.74
N VAL A 136 22.34 -44.21 3.15
CA VAL A 136 21.82 -45.03 4.21
C VAL A 136 21.92 -46.45 3.68
N GLN A 137 23.11 -47.04 3.84
CA GLN A 137 23.38 -48.44 3.63
C GLN A 137 22.54 -49.14 4.67
N ARG A 138 21.32 -49.48 4.26
CA ARG A 138 20.41 -50.32 5.01
C ARG A 138 21.08 -51.69 5.02
N ASP A 139 21.91 -51.92 6.03
CA ASP A 139 22.34 -53.25 6.45
C ASP A 139 21.06 -54.04 6.70
N ARG A 140 20.58 -54.70 5.65
CA ARG A 140 19.72 -55.86 5.80
C ARG A 140 20.65 -56.94 6.32
N GLY A 141 20.68 -57.05 7.65
CA GLY A 141 21.27 -58.19 8.32
C GLY A 141 20.71 -59.48 7.71
N ALA A 142 21.63 -60.31 7.22
CA ALA A 142 21.47 -61.75 7.24
C ALA A 142 21.31 -62.20 8.72
N PRO A 143 20.67 -63.34 9.00
CA PRO A 143 21.13 -64.66 8.56
C PRO A 143 20.30 -65.30 7.44
#